data_AF-A0A1B6J6Q3-F1
#
_entry.id   AF-A0A1B6J6Q3-F1
#
_cell.length_a   1.000
_cell.length_b   1.000
_cell.length_c   1.000
_cell.angle_alpha   90.00
_cell.angle_beta   90.00
_cell.angle_gamma   90.00
#
_symmetry.space_group_name_H-M   'P 1'
#
loop_
_entity.id
_entity.type
_entity.pdbx_description
1 polymer ?
#
loop_
_entity_poly.entity_id
_entity_poly.type
_entity_poly.pdbx_seq_one_letter_code
_entity_poly.pdbx_strand_id
1 'polypeptide(L)'
;VTTEKFLLLIDQLSVDQKRHLTIKDIGIILERLSSKILDVERLDRESESDDCYNWTIKATIRGDVLRELGVIYNGNYYAISEHPGYKEESEETREDVEEEEEEDDRL
;
A
#
# COMPACT_ATOMS: atom_id res chain seq x y z
N VAL A 1 -13.13 10.72 10.21
CA VAL A 1 -12.95 10.55 8.76
C VAL A 1 -11.84 9.56 8.53
N THR A 2 -12.04 8.60 7.63
CA THR A 2 -11.10 7.54 7.27
C THR A 2 -11.07 7.44 5.76
N THR A 3 -9.91 7.09 5.20
CA THR A 3 -9.69 7.05 3.75
C THR A 3 -8.87 5.82 3.41
N GLU A 4 -9.16 5.19 2.28
CA GLU A 4 -8.34 4.11 1.74
C GLU A 4 -7.12 4.69 1.02
N LYS A 5 -5.95 4.09 1.23
CA LYS A 5 -4.70 4.51 0.59
C LYS A 5 -3.86 3.30 0.22
N PHE A 6 -3.03 3.48 -0.80
CA PHE A 6 -1.86 2.64 -1.01
C PHE A 6 -0.67 3.28 -0.30
N LEU A 7 -0.02 2.50 0.54
CA LEU A 7 1.17 2.89 1.29
C LEU A 7 2.38 2.07 0.83
N LEU A 8 3.56 2.62 1.03
CA LEU A 8 4.84 2.02 0.68
C LEU A 8 5.71 1.89 1.92
N LEU A 9 6.29 0.71 2.11
CA LEU A 9 7.43 0.48 2.99
C LEU A 9 8.58 -0.08 2.15
N ILE A 10 9.76 0.54 2.26
CA ILE A 10 10.98 0.07 1.59
C ILE A 10 11.78 -0.78 2.57
N ASP A 11 11.99 -2.04 2.21
CA ASP A 11 12.78 -3.02 2.96
C ASP A 11 14.16 -3.14 2.29
N GLN A 12 15.06 -2.26 2.70
CA GLN A 12 16.43 -2.18 2.21
C GLN A 12 17.38 -2.83 3.23
N LEU A 13 18.19 -3.80 2.78
CA LEU A 13 19.24 -4.36 3.61
C LEU A 13 20.30 -3.31 3.93
N SER A 14 20.85 -3.40 5.13
CA SER A 14 21.92 -2.54 5.61
C SER A 14 23.06 -3.37 6.22
N VAL A 15 24.11 -2.71 6.68
CA VAL A 15 25.23 -3.38 7.37
C VAL A 15 24.74 -4.14 8.61
N ASP A 16 23.79 -3.55 9.32
CA ASP A 16 23.21 -4.09 10.56
C ASP A 16 22.02 -5.02 10.28
N GLN A 17 21.28 -4.78 9.20
CA GLN A 17 20.16 -5.60 8.76
C GLN A 17 20.55 -6.50 7.58
N LYS A 18 20.92 -7.74 7.88
CA LYS A 18 21.32 -8.75 6.88
C LYS A 18 20.17 -9.59 6.32
N ARG A 19 18.94 -9.34 6.77
CA ARG A 19 17.75 -10.11 6.37
C ARG A 19 16.58 -9.17 6.10
N HIS A 20 15.87 -9.48 5.02
CA HIS A 20 14.63 -8.83 4.64
C HIS A 20 13.52 -9.11 5.65
N LEU A 21 12.60 -8.17 5.78
CA LEU A 21 11.38 -8.31 6.57
C LEU A 21 10.53 -9.44 6.00
N THR A 22 10.00 -10.27 6.90
CA THR A 22 8.99 -11.26 6.57
C THR A 22 7.60 -10.63 6.67
N ILE A 23 6.59 -11.29 6.10
CA ILE A 23 5.18 -10.89 6.28
C ILE A 23 4.79 -10.74 7.76
N LYS A 24 5.38 -11.53 8.66
CA LYS A 24 5.13 -11.43 10.11
C LYS A 24 5.72 -10.16 10.69
N ASP A 25 6.91 -9.77 10.25
CA ASP A 25 7.55 -8.53 10.69
C ASP A 25 6.74 -7.31 10.25
N ILE A 26 6.24 -7.32 9.00
CA ILE A 26 5.33 -6.30 8.49
C ILE A 26 4.05 -6.22 9.34
N GLY A 27 3.47 -7.37 9.71
CA GLY A 27 2.31 -7.41 10.61
C GLY A 27 2.56 -6.72 11.96
N ILE A 28 3.71 -6.97 12.59
CA ILE A 28 4.08 -6.33 13.88
C ILE A 28 4.30 -4.81 13.69
N ILE A 29 4.95 -4.41 12.60
CA ILE A 29 5.15 -2.99 12.24
C ILE A 29 3.80 -2.27 12.10
N LEU A 30 2.86 -2.87 11.37
CA LEU A 30 1.53 -2.31 11.15
C LEU A 30 0.72 -2.24 12.46
N GLU A 31 0.80 -3.25 13.32
CA GLU A 31 0.14 -3.25 14.63
C GLU A 31 0.61 -2.09 15.52
N ARG A 32 1.91 -1.78 15.50
CA ARG A 32 2.48 -0.61 16.22
C ARG A 32 1.98 0.73 15.66
N LEU A 33 1.51 0.74 14.41
CA LEU A 33 0.97 1.92 13.73
C LEU A 33 -0.57 1.97 13.71
N SER A 34 -1.24 1.13 14.52
CA SER A 34 -2.71 1.02 14.63
C SER A 34 -3.43 2.31 15.05
N SER A 35 -2.69 3.30 15.56
CA SER A 35 -3.23 4.64 15.80
C SER A 35 -3.55 5.41 14.51
N LYS A 36 -2.99 4.99 13.37
CA LYS A 36 -3.18 5.63 12.05
C LYS A 36 -3.64 4.67 10.97
N ILE A 37 -3.12 3.45 10.94
CA ILE A 37 -3.51 2.41 9.97
C ILE A 37 -4.52 1.50 10.67
N LEU A 38 -5.75 1.47 10.18
CA LEU A 38 -6.87 0.80 10.85
C LEU A 38 -7.07 -0.63 10.39
N ASP A 39 -6.95 -0.83 9.08
CA ASP A 39 -7.17 -2.11 8.45
C ASP A 39 -6.26 -2.23 7.22
N VAL A 40 -5.90 -3.46 6.88
CA VAL A 40 -5.04 -3.78 5.73
C VAL A 40 -5.74 -4.82 4.88
N GLU A 41 -6.16 -4.40 3.69
CA GLU A 41 -6.88 -5.26 2.76
C GLU A 41 -5.95 -6.10 1.89
N ARG A 42 -4.80 -5.53 1.54
CA ARG A 42 -3.84 -6.16 0.64
C ARG A 42 -2.42 -5.80 1.03
N LEU A 43 -1.54 -6.79 0.89
CA LEU A 43 -0.11 -6.66 1.11
C LEU A 43 0.63 -7.40 0.00
N ASP A 44 1.34 -6.66 -0.83
CA ASP A 44 2.16 -7.20 -1.91
C ASP A 44 3.64 -6.89 -1.68
N ARG A 45 4.50 -7.78 -2.16
CA ARG A 45 5.95 -7.61 -2.12
C ARG A 45 6.53 -7.69 -3.52
N GLU A 46 7.28 -6.67 -3.89
CA GLU A 46 7.92 -6.53 -5.20
C GLU A 46 9.44 -6.37 -5.02
N SER A 47 10.21 -7.07 -5.86
CA SER A 47 11.68 -7.00 -5.84
C SER A 47 12.14 -5.84 -6.71
N GLU A 48 12.83 -4.86 -6.13
CA GLU A 48 13.53 -3.82 -6.88
C GLU A 48 14.97 -4.27 -7.20
N SER A 49 15.62 -4.95 -6.25
CA SER A 49 16.95 -5.53 -6.37
C SER A 49 17.11 -6.71 -5.41
N ASP A 50 18.31 -7.33 -5.36
CA ASP A 50 18.61 -8.40 -4.40
C ASP A 50 18.58 -7.93 -2.94
N ASP A 51 18.88 -6.64 -2.72
CA ASP A 51 18.99 -6.00 -1.41
C ASP A 51 17.83 -5.05 -1.08
N CYS A 52 16.83 -4.94 -1.96
CA CYS A 52 15.68 -4.06 -1.78
C CYS A 52 14.36 -4.71 -2.21
N TYR A 53 13.41 -4.77 -1.27
CA TYR A 53 12.02 -5.08 -1.54
C TYR A 53 11.12 -3.87 -1.24
N ASN A 54 10.10 -3.69 -2.08
CA ASN A 54 9.00 -2.78 -1.83
C ASN A 54 7.80 -3.55 -1.30
N TRP A 55 7.24 -3.09 -0.18
CA TRP A 55 5.98 -3.57 0.37
C TRP A 55 4.88 -2.55 0.07
N THR A 56 3.97 -2.93 -0.82
CA THR A 56 2.78 -2.15 -1.17
C THR A 56 1.63 -2.60 -0.29
N ILE A 57 1.04 -1.66 0.44
CA ILE A 57 0.02 -1.93 1.46
C ILE A 57 -1.24 -1.16 1.09
N LYS A 58 -2.33 -1.86 0.75
CA LYS A 58 -3.65 -1.23 0.62
C LYS A 58 -4.31 -1.22 2.00
N ALA A 59 -4.55 -0.03 2.55
CA ALA A 59 -5.00 0.14 3.92
C ALA A 59 -6.03 1.24 4.10
N THR A 60 -6.90 1.07 5.09
CA THR A 60 -7.74 2.15 5.61
C THR A 60 -6.97 2.93 6.65
N ILE A 61 -6.85 4.25 6.49
CA ILE A 61 -6.15 5.13 7.42
C ILE A 61 -7.10 6.11 8.13
N ARG A 62 -6.67 6.66 9.28
CA ARG A 62 -7.34 7.80 9.95
C ARG A 62 -6.91 9.13 9.33
N GLY A 63 -7.88 9.89 8.84
CA GLY A 63 -7.68 11.17 8.15
C GLY A 63 -7.43 11.00 6.65
N ASP A 64 -7.27 12.12 5.94
CA ASP A 64 -7.28 12.13 4.47
C ASP A 64 -5.87 11.96 3.86
N VAL A 65 -4.81 12.25 4.63
CA VAL A 65 -3.42 12.21 4.17
C VAL A 65 -2.52 11.57 5.22
N LEU A 66 -1.55 10.78 4.77
CA LEU A 66 -0.48 10.17 5.56
C LEU A 66 0.89 10.58 4.96
N ARG A 67 1.55 11.55 5.59
CA ARG A 67 2.86 12.04 5.12
C ARG A 67 3.94 10.96 5.24
N GLU A 68 4.19 10.51 6.47
CA GLU A 68 5.15 9.45 6.79
C GLU A 68 4.87 8.98 8.23
N LEU A 69 4.96 7.67 8.48
CA LEU A 69 4.89 7.05 9.80
C LEU A 69 6.17 6.27 10.06
N GLY A 70 6.98 6.76 11.00
CA GLY A 70 8.17 6.08 11.47
C GLY A 70 7.90 5.09 12.59
N VAL A 71 8.55 3.93 12.55
CA VAL A 71 8.52 2.94 13.63
C VAL A 71 9.91 2.32 13.83
N ILE A 72 10.26 2.06 15.09
CA ILE A 72 11.46 1.28 15.42
C ILE A 72 11.06 -0.18 15.57
N TYR A 73 11.71 -1.09 14.85
CA TYR A 73 11.53 -2.53 14.96
C TYR A 73 12.88 -3.25 14.86
N ASN A 74 13.16 -4.18 15.79
CA ASN A 74 14.44 -4.89 15.91
C ASN A 74 15.69 -3.98 15.85
N GLY A 75 15.60 -2.76 16.39
CA GLY A 75 16.70 -1.79 16.41
C GLY A 75 16.86 -0.96 15.14
N ASN A 76 16.06 -1.20 14.10
CA ASN A 76 16.07 -0.42 12.85
C ASN A 76 14.86 0.51 12.78
N TYR A 77 15.01 1.64 12.10
CA TYR A 77 13.92 2.56 11.77
C TYR A 77 13.32 2.18 10.41
N TYR A 78 12.00 2.01 10.39
CA TYR A 78 11.23 1.81 9.17
C TYR A 78 10.24 2.96 9.01
N ALA A 79 10.02 3.38 7.77
CA ALA A 79 9.04 4.39 7.43
C ALA A 79 7.97 3.79 6.52
N ILE A 80 6.72 4.17 6.77
CA ILE A 80 5.59 3.96 5.85
C ILE A 80 5.13 5.31 5.35
N SER A 81 5.08 5.51 4.05
CA SER A 81 4.55 6.71 3.41
C SER A 81 3.43 6.36 2.44
N GLU A 82 2.71 7.36 1.92
CA GLU A 82 1.86 7.14 0.76
C GLU A 82 2.69 6.64 -0.44
N HIS A 83 2.13 5.70 -1.20
CA HIS A 83 2.81 5.10 -2.34
C HIS A 83 2.81 6.08 -3.52
N PRO A 84 3.97 6.49 -4.07
CA PRO A 84 4.06 7.53 -5.08
C PRO A 84 3.39 7.16 -6.41
N GLY A 85 3.34 5.86 -6.73
CA GLY A 85 2.70 5.31 -7.93
C GLY A 85 1.17 5.13 -7.86
N TYR A 86 0.55 5.32 -6.69
CA TYR A 86 -0.90 5.14 -6.49
C TYR A 86 -1.50 6.42 -5.91
N LYS A 87 -1.21 7.57 -6.55
CA LYS A 87 -1.94 8.81 -6.25
C LYS A 87 -3.42 8.52 -6.41
N GLU A 88 -4.22 9.00 -5.44
CA GLU A 88 -5.68 8.88 -5.44
C GLU A 88 -6.20 8.94 -6.88
N GLU A 89 -6.64 7.79 -7.40
CA GLU A 89 -7.56 7.78 -8.53
C GLU A 89 -8.75 8.58 -8.03
N SER A 90 -8.71 9.87 -8.35
CA SER A 90 -9.79 10.79 -8.12
C SER A 90 -10.87 10.34 -9.09
N GLU A 91 -11.78 9.48 -8.63
CA GLU A 91 -13.14 9.32 -9.17
C GLU A 91 -13.32 9.14 -10.70
N GLU A 92 -12.33 8.72 -11.50
CA GLU A 92 -12.47 8.60 -12.97
C GLU A 92 -12.28 7.17 -13.51
N THR A 93 -12.92 6.16 -12.90
CA THR A 93 -13.14 4.87 -13.59
C THR A 93 -14.52 4.28 -13.30
N ARG A 94 -15.54 5.13 -13.39
CA ARG A 94 -16.95 4.72 -13.48
C ARG A 94 -17.68 5.53 -14.57
N GLU A 95 -17.18 5.47 -15.79
CA GLU A 95 -17.76 5.94 -17.07
C GLU A 95 -16.65 5.54 -18.08
N ASP A 96 -16.76 4.63 -19.04
CA ASP A 96 -17.86 4.21 -19.90
C ASP A 96 -17.64 2.74 -20.35
N VAL A 97 -18.64 1.89 -20.19
CA VAL A 97 -18.91 0.79 -21.13
C VAL A 97 -20.34 0.99 -21.61
N GLU A 98 -20.56 2.07 -22.35
CA GLU A 98 -21.60 2.11 -23.37
C GLU A 98 -20.99 1.46 -24.63
N GLU A 99 -21.40 0.23 -24.93
CA GLU A 99 -21.47 -0.20 -26.34
C GLU A 99 -22.92 -0.63 -26.59
N GLU A 100 -23.51 0.11 -27.53
CA GLU A 100 -24.89 0.14 -27.93
C GLU A 100 -25.36 -1.14 -28.65
N GLU A 101 -26.68 -1.22 -28.72
CA GLU A 101 -27.58 -2.16 -29.37
C GLU A 101 -27.21 -2.56 -30.82
N GLU A 102 -27.37 -3.84 -31.14
CA GLU A 102 -27.86 -4.27 -32.47
C GLU A 102 -29.01 -5.29 -32.26
N GLU A 103 -30.25 -4.80 -32.15
CA GLU A 103 -31.42 -5.58 -32.57
C GLU A 103 -31.49 -5.52 -34.10
N ASP A 104 -31.11 -6.61 -34.77
CA ASP A 104 -31.37 -6.78 -36.21
C ASP A 104 -32.41 -7.90 -36.46
N ASP A 105 -33.48 -7.45 -37.10
CA ASP A 105 -34.45 -8.13 -37.95
C ASP A 105 -35.35 -9.27 -37.42
N ARG A 106 -36.57 -8.88 -37.07
CA ARG A 106 -37.80 -9.62 -37.43
C ARG A 106 -38.63 -8.80 -38.41
N LEU A 107 -38.64 -9.20 -39.67
CA LEU A 107 -39.74 -8.99 -40.63
C LEU A 107 -39.79 -10.12 -41.66
#